data_AF-A0A9D6YRU0-F1
#
_entry.id   AF-A0A9D6YRU0-F1
#
_cell.length_a   1.000
_cell.length_b   1.000
_cell.length_c   1.000
_cell.angle_alpha   90.00
_cell.angle_beta   90.00
_cell.angle_gamma   90.00
#
_symmetry.space_group_name_H-M   'P 1'
#
loop_
_entity.id
_entity.type
_entity.pdbx_description
1 polymer ?
#
loop_
_entity_poly.entity_id
_entity_poly.type
_entity_poly.pdbx_seq_one_letter_code
_entity_poly.pdbx_strand_id
1 'polypeptide(L)'
;METPTLSQELKNKFIDFYYLSDNTPIDIKIAEELKIEKTIVSRLFKETRNDDKVKKIQKARQLWNTKKSNPKLKEKFSPFLENGFKQFYTWFITKERKCFYCQAEEYKLQKLFDKEDGILKTKRKRGETLELERKNSVLNEYSEKNCEFICYFCNNHKSDIISEPDHIKYFANAIKKYIDDKYEELQKKTK
;
A
#
# COMPACT_ATOMS: atom_id res chain seq x y z
N MET A 1 0.57 28.44 -28.93
CA MET A 1 1.81 27.66 -28.86
C MET A 1 1.64 26.66 -27.73
N GLU A 2 1.65 25.36 -28.04
CA GLU A 2 1.60 24.32 -27.00
C GLU A 2 2.91 24.34 -26.20
N THR A 3 2.80 24.35 -24.88
CA THR A 3 3.97 24.30 -24.00
C THR A 3 4.64 22.94 -24.16
N PRO A 4 5.97 22.85 -24.40
CA PRO A 4 6.65 21.57 -24.58
C PRO A 4 6.47 20.64 -23.38
N THR A 5 6.13 19.37 -23.61
CA THR A 5 5.99 18.37 -22.56
C THR A 5 7.31 18.17 -21.81
N LEU A 6 7.25 18.01 -20.48
CA LEU A 6 8.45 17.75 -19.69
C LEU A 6 8.97 16.32 -19.96
N SER A 7 10.29 16.16 -19.97
CA SER A 7 10.91 14.85 -20.20
C SER A 7 10.53 13.84 -19.11
N GLN A 8 10.43 12.56 -19.49
CA GLN A 8 10.13 11.50 -18.53
C GLN A 8 11.23 11.35 -17.47
N GLU A 9 12.49 11.62 -17.85
CA GLU A 9 13.62 11.62 -16.91
C GLU A 9 13.43 12.66 -15.80
N LEU A 10 13.05 13.89 -16.16
CA LEU A 10 12.81 14.95 -15.19
C LEU A 10 11.62 14.61 -14.28
N LYS A 11 10.55 14.05 -14.85
CA LYS A 11 9.38 13.57 -14.09
C LYS A 11 9.79 12.51 -13.07
N ASN A 12 10.62 11.54 -13.46
CA ASN A 12 11.10 10.48 -12.57
C ASN A 12 11.96 11.04 -11.43
N LYS A 13 12.90 11.96 -11.73
CA LYS A 13 13.72 12.64 -10.71
C LYS A 13 12.86 13.43 -9.73
N PHE A 14 11.87 14.17 -10.24
CA PHE A 14 10.89 14.87 -9.40
C PHE A 14 10.10 13.91 -8.53
N ILE A 15 9.63 12.79 -9.09
CA ILE A 15 8.87 11.80 -8.33
C ILE A 15 9.71 11.25 -7.17
N ASP A 16 10.96 10.88 -7.43
CA ASP A 16 11.85 10.34 -6.42
C ASP A 16 12.24 11.38 -5.36
N PHE A 17 12.49 12.62 -5.76
CA PHE A 17 12.87 13.67 -4.81
C PHE A 17 11.69 14.13 -3.94
N TYR A 18 10.53 14.41 -4.55
CA TYR A 18 9.38 14.96 -3.84
C TYR A 18 8.57 13.88 -3.12
N TYR A 19 8.18 12.81 -3.82
CA TYR A 19 7.22 11.86 -3.27
C TYR A 19 7.85 10.82 -2.34
N LEU A 20 9.18 10.59 -2.38
CA LEU A 20 9.85 9.65 -1.47
C LEU A 20 10.55 10.32 -0.29
N SER A 21 10.56 11.65 -0.20
CA SER A 21 11.19 12.32 0.94
C SER A 21 10.42 12.08 2.24
N ASP A 22 11.12 12.12 3.38
CA ASP A 22 10.47 12.05 4.69
C ASP A 22 9.73 13.34 5.07
N ASN A 23 10.24 14.47 4.56
CA ASN A 23 9.67 15.79 4.73
C ASN A 23 9.37 16.40 3.36
N THR A 24 8.19 16.99 3.21
CA THR A 24 7.78 17.63 1.96
C THR A 24 8.75 18.78 1.61
N PRO A 25 9.51 18.68 0.52
CA PRO A 25 10.40 19.76 0.10
C PRO A 25 9.56 20.94 -0.39
N ILE A 26 10.00 22.16 -0.08
CA ILE A 26 9.41 23.38 -0.65
C ILE A 26 9.88 23.56 -2.10
N ASP A 27 9.09 24.25 -2.91
CA ASP A 27 9.35 24.44 -4.35
C ASP A 27 10.76 24.95 -4.68
N ILE A 28 11.31 25.84 -3.84
CA ILE A 28 12.67 26.40 -4.04
C ILE A 28 13.72 25.27 -3.98
N LYS A 29 13.63 24.39 -2.98
CA LYS A 29 14.54 23.25 -2.84
C LYS A 29 14.41 22.25 -4.00
N ILE A 30 13.19 22.06 -4.50
CA ILE A 30 12.94 21.20 -5.67
C ILE A 30 13.60 21.78 -6.91
N ALA A 31 13.45 23.09 -7.13
CA ALA A 31 14.04 23.79 -8.25
C ALA A 31 15.57 23.72 -8.23
N GLU A 32 16.18 23.97 -7.07
CA GLU A 32 17.62 23.86 -6.84
C GLU A 32 18.14 22.44 -7.10
N GLU A 33 17.52 21.42 -6.50
CA GLU A 33 17.94 20.02 -6.64
C GLU A 33 17.86 19.55 -8.09
N LEU A 34 16.76 19.86 -8.77
CA LEU A 34 16.51 19.40 -10.13
C LEU A 34 17.14 20.28 -11.20
N LYS A 35 17.78 21.40 -10.80
CA LYS A 35 18.38 22.40 -11.70
C LYS A 35 17.38 22.92 -12.72
N ILE A 36 16.20 23.29 -12.25
CA ILE A 36 15.09 23.82 -13.06
C ILE A 36 14.60 25.15 -12.52
N GLU A 37 13.91 25.91 -13.37
CA GLU A 37 13.16 27.10 -12.94
C GLU A 37 12.02 26.73 -11.99
N LYS A 38 11.75 27.56 -10.99
CA LYS A 38 10.65 27.36 -10.02
C LYS A 38 9.28 27.21 -10.71
N THR A 39 9.09 27.89 -11.84
CA THR A 39 7.85 27.81 -12.65
C THR A 39 7.60 26.40 -13.21
N ILE A 40 8.65 25.59 -13.39
CA ILE A 40 8.55 24.20 -13.87
C ILE A 40 8.03 23.27 -12.76
N VAL A 41 8.27 23.59 -11.49
CA VAL A 41 7.83 22.77 -10.35
C VAL A 41 6.30 22.61 -10.32
N SER A 42 5.55 23.70 -10.51
CA SER A 42 4.08 23.64 -10.58
C SER A 42 3.57 22.79 -11.76
N ARG A 43 4.33 22.75 -12.87
CA ARG A 43 4.00 21.88 -14.02
C ARG A 43 4.28 20.41 -13.70
N LEU A 44 5.40 20.11 -13.05
CA LEU A 44 5.73 18.75 -12.62
C LEU A 44 4.62 18.17 -11.74
N PHE A 45 4.12 18.91 -10.75
CA PHE A 45 2.97 18.48 -9.94
C PHE A 45 1.75 18.08 -10.79
N LYS A 46 1.40 18.89 -11.80
CA LYS A 46 0.25 18.63 -12.67
C LYS A 46 0.48 17.42 -13.57
N GLU A 47 1.69 17.26 -14.11
CA GLU A 47 2.01 16.20 -15.05
C GLU A 47 2.26 14.84 -14.37
N THR A 48 2.68 14.81 -13.11
CA THR A 48 2.98 13.55 -12.40
C THR A 48 1.88 13.06 -11.45
N ARG A 49 0.87 13.88 -11.10
CA ARG A 49 -0.15 13.51 -10.09
C ARG A 49 -0.88 12.18 -10.37
N ASN A 50 -1.02 11.81 -11.64
CA ASN A 50 -1.75 10.62 -12.07
C ASN A 50 -0.81 9.46 -12.45
N ASP A 51 0.51 9.64 -12.28
CA ASP A 51 1.52 8.62 -12.55
C ASP A 51 1.31 7.40 -11.65
N ASP A 52 1.45 6.20 -12.18
CA ASP A 52 1.21 4.97 -11.43
C ASP A 52 2.21 4.74 -10.31
N LYS A 53 3.46 5.21 -10.47
CA LYS A 53 4.46 5.24 -9.39
C LYS A 53 3.99 6.17 -8.28
N VAL A 54 3.46 7.35 -8.61
CA VAL A 54 2.90 8.29 -7.62
C VAL A 54 1.72 7.67 -6.87
N LYS A 55 0.79 7.00 -7.56
CA LYS A 55 -0.32 6.29 -6.90
C LYS A 55 0.17 5.21 -5.94
N LYS A 56 1.20 4.43 -6.32
CA LYS A 56 1.82 3.42 -5.44
C LYS A 56 2.48 4.07 -4.22
N ILE A 57 3.20 5.18 -4.41
CA ILE A 57 3.82 5.93 -3.32
C ILE A 57 2.75 6.44 -2.35
N GLN A 58 1.66 7.00 -2.85
CA GLN A 58 0.55 7.50 -2.03
C GLN A 58 -0.09 6.39 -1.17
N LYS A 59 -0.29 5.19 -1.72
CA LYS A 59 -0.78 4.02 -0.96
C LYS A 59 0.17 3.64 0.18
N ALA A 60 1.47 3.56 -0.11
CA ALA A 60 2.48 3.31 0.92
C ALA A 60 2.50 4.44 1.97
N ARG A 61 2.40 5.70 1.53
CA ARG A 61 2.41 6.88 2.40
C ARG A 61 1.21 6.91 3.35
N GLN A 62 0.04 6.46 2.89
CA GLN A 62 -1.14 6.34 3.74
C GLN A 62 -0.88 5.38 4.90
N LEU A 63 -0.37 4.17 4.63
CA LEU A 63 -0.02 3.20 5.66
C LEU A 63 1.04 3.75 6.62
N TRP A 64 2.11 4.32 6.08
CA TRP A 64 3.18 4.96 6.85
C TRP A 64 2.63 6.02 7.80
N ASN A 65 1.82 6.95 7.29
CA ASN A 65 1.24 8.03 8.09
C ASN A 65 0.29 7.50 9.15
N THR A 66 -0.54 6.50 8.84
CA THR A 66 -1.44 5.87 9.83
C THR A 66 -0.67 5.26 11.00
N LYS A 67 0.50 4.67 10.76
CA LYS A 67 1.34 4.11 11.84
C LYS A 67 2.14 5.19 12.57
N LYS A 68 2.76 6.12 11.82
CA LYS A 68 3.57 7.23 12.35
C LYS A 68 2.76 8.18 13.24
N SER A 69 1.51 8.47 12.89
CA SER A 69 0.67 9.44 13.63
C SER A 69 -0.04 8.86 14.84
N ASN A 70 -0.12 7.53 14.95
CA ASN A 70 -0.76 6.87 16.08
C ASN A 70 0.25 6.60 17.20
N PRO A 71 0.17 7.25 18.37
CA PRO A 71 1.17 7.08 19.44
C PRO A 71 1.36 5.63 19.88
N LYS A 72 0.28 4.83 19.92
CA LYS A 72 0.31 3.42 20.33
C LYS A 72 1.02 2.50 19.32
N LEU A 73 1.10 2.93 18.06
CA LEU A 73 1.73 2.18 16.97
C LEU A 73 3.09 2.74 16.60
N LYS A 74 3.34 4.03 16.86
CA LYS A 74 4.55 4.74 16.46
C LYS A 74 5.81 4.08 17.03
N GLU A 75 5.80 3.75 18.32
CA GLU A 75 6.91 3.04 18.97
C GLU A 75 7.16 1.68 18.30
N LYS A 76 6.09 0.91 18.09
CA LYS A 76 6.16 -0.40 17.42
C LYS A 76 6.61 -0.30 15.97
N PHE A 77 6.39 0.85 15.33
CA PHE A 77 6.74 1.13 13.94
C PHE A 77 8.12 1.80 13.81
N SER A 78 8.86 1.98 14.91
CA SER A 78 10.17 2.64 14.90
C SER A 78 11.18 2.00 13.93
N PRO A 79 11.24 0.67 13.73
CA PRO A 79 12.21 0.09 12.80
C PRO A 79 12.02 0.58 11.35
N PHE A 80 10.79 0.87 10.95
CA PHE A 80 10.52 1.51 9.67
C PHE A 80 10.80 3.02 9.70
N LEU A 81 10.46 3.71 10.80
CA LEU A 81 10.68 5.15 10.94
C LEU A 81 12.16 5.53 10.91
N GLU A 82 13.01 4.74 11.57
CA GLU A 82 14.46 4.94 11.65
C GLU A 82 15.13 4.82 10.27
N ASN A 83 14.62 3.93 9.42
CA ASN A 83 15.11 3.76 8.06
C ASN A 83 14.56 4.79 7.07
N GLY A 84 13.51 5.53 7.42
CA GLY A 84 12.87 6.52 6.55
C GLY A 84 11.87 5.94 5.55
N PHE A 85 11.04 6.82 4.98
CA PHE A 85 9.94 6.41 4.12
C PHE A 85 10.39 5.78 2.82
N LYS A 86 11.51 6.24 2.24
CA LYS A 86 12.02 5.70 0.98
C LYS A 86 12.32 4.20 1.11
N GLN A 87 12.90 3.79 2.23
CA GLN A 87 13.20 2.39 2.55
C GLN A 87 11.90 1.61 2.76
N PHE A 88 10.95 2.14 3.53
CA PHE A 88 9.62 1.53 3.67
C PHE A 88 8.91 1.36 2.31
N TYR A 89 8.96 2.37 1.43
CA TYR A 89 8.38 2.28 0.09
C TYR A 89 9.08 1.21 -0.75
N THR A 90 10.42 1.13 -0.69
CA THR A 90 11.21 0.12 -1.38
C THR A 90 10.80 -1.28 -0.95
N TRP A 91 10.68 -1.52 0.36
CA TRP A 91 10.13 -2.76 0.90
C TRP A 91 8.66 -2.99 0.49
N PHE A 92 7.83 -1.95 0.49
CA PHE A 92 6.41 -2.05 0.17
C PHE A 92 6.19 -2.55 -1.26
N ILE A 93 7.00 -2.09 -2.23
CA ILE A 93 6.86 -2.46 -3.64
C ILE A 93 7.50 -3.81 -3.99
N THR A 94 8.40 -4.35 -3.16
CA THR A 94 8.98 -5.68 -3.39
C THR A 94 8.03 -6.80 -2.99
N LYS A 95 7.04 -6.49 -2.14
CA LYS A 95 6.01 -7.43 -1.70
C LYS A 95 4.96 -7.65 -2.78
N GLU A 96 4.73 -8.93 -3.10
CA GLU A 96 3.62 -9.32 -3.97
C GLU A 96 2.28 -8.88 -3.34
N ARG A 97 1.34 -8.43 -4.17
CA ARG A 97 0.00 -8.00 -3.72
C ARG A 97 -0.92 -9.21 -3.54
N LYS A 98 -0.49 -10.15 -2.69
CA LYS A 98 -1.23 -11.34 -2.26
C LYS A 98 -1.25 -11.43 -0.74
N CYS A 99 -2.30 -12.02 -0.20
CA CYS A 99 -2.37 -12.35 1.21
C CYS A 99 -1.30 -13.40 1.56
N PHE A 100 -0.45 -13.12 2.55
CA PHE A 100 0.58 -14.04 3.01
C PHE A 100 0.02 -15.42 3.45
N TYR A 101 -1.16 -15.44 4.06
CA TYR A 101 -1.77 -16.69 4.52
C TYR A 101 -2.52 -17.43 3.41
N CYS A 102 -3.60 -16.85 2.87
CA CYS A 102 -4.47 -17.54 1.91
C CYS A 102 -4.07 -17.33 0.44
N GLN A 103 -3.03 -16.55 0.16
CA GLN A 103 -2.55 -16.29 -1.20
C GLN A 103 -3.56 -15.61 -2.14
N ALA A 104 -4.69 -15.12 -1.62
CA ALA A 104 -5.66 -14.36 -2.39
C ALA A 104 -5.06 -13.04 -2.89
N GLU A 105 -5.28 -12.75 -4.17
CA GLU A 105 -4.77 -11.56 -4.84
C GLU A 105 -5.57 -10.31 -4.47
N GLU A 106 -4.87 -9.21 -4.20
CA GLU A 106 -5.50 -7.95 -3.77
C GLU A 106 -6.49 -7.40 -4.80
N TYR A 107 -6.24 -7.58 -6.10
CA TYR A 107 -7.14 -7.08 -7.12
C TYR A 107 -8.53 -7.76 -7.08
N LYS A 108 -8.59 -9.04 -6.67
CA LYS A 108 -9.88 -9.74 -6.48
C LYS A 108 -10.65 -9.12 -5.33
N LEU A 109 -9.97 -8.82 -4.22
CA LEU A 109 -10.57 -8.13 -3.08
C LEU A 109 -11.10 -6.76 -3.47
N GLN A 110 -10.33 -5.97 -4.23
CA GLN A 110 -10.75 -4.67 -4.73
C GLN A 110 -12.03 -4.77 -5.56
N LYS A 111 -12.11 -5.74 -6.49
CA LYS A 111 -13.31 -5.97 -7.29
C LYS A 111 -14.51 -6.45 -6.48
N LEU A 112 -14.28 -7.33 -5.51
CA LEU A 112 -15.34 -7.87 -4.66
C LEU A 112 -15.95 -6.82 -3.74
N PHE A 113 -15.14 -5.90 -3.21
CA PHE A 113 -15.57 -4.81 -2.31
C PHE A 113 -15.80 -3.47 -3.03
N ASP A 114 -15.74 -3.47 -4.36
CA ASP A 114 -16.03 -2.28 -5.16
C ASP A 114 -17.42 -1.71 -4.79
N LYS A 115 -17.53 -0.38 -4.75
CA LYS A 115 -18.77 0.26 -4.28
C LYS A 115 -19.90 0.20 -5.30
N GLU A 116 -19.56 0.15 -6.58
CA GLU A 116 -20.50 0.21 -7.70
C GLU A 116 -20.94 -1.21 -8.04
N ASP A 117 -19.97 -2.09 -8.31
CA ASP A 117 -20.24 -3.42 -8.88
C ASP A 117 -19.90 -4.58 -7.92
N GLY A 118 -19.32 -4.29 -6.76
CA GLY A 118 -18.89 -5.31 -5.80
C GLY A 118 -20.05 -6.04 -5.11
N ILE A 119 -19.88 -7.35 -4.93
CA ILE A 119 -20.88 -8.22 -4.26
C ILE A 119 -20.64 -8.36 -2.75
N LEU A 120 -19.49 -7.93 -2.23
CA LEU A 120 -19.16 -7.97 -0.80
C LEU A 120 -19.22 -6.57 -0.20
N LYS A 121 -19.80 -6.46 1.00
CA LYS A 121 -19.95 -5.20 1.72
C LYS A 121 -19.55 -5.36 3.18
N THR A 122 -19.05 -4.30 3.79
CA THR A 122 -18.66 -4.27 5.21
C THR A 122 -18.92 -2.91 5.83
N LYS A 123 -19.45 -2.91 7.04
CA LYS A 123 -19.67 -1.68 7.83
C LYS A 123 -18.36 -1.04 8.31
N ARG A 124 -17.25 -1.79 8.32
CA ARG A 124 -15.96 -1.36 8.89
C ARG A 124 -15.04 -0.63 7.91
N LYS A 125 -15.45 -0.41 6.65
CA LYS A 125 -14.62 0.20 5.59
C LYS A 125 -13.22 -0.45 5.45
N ARG A 126 -13.16 -1.79 5.54
CA ARG A 126 -11.95 -2.64 5.48
C ARG A 126 -12.18 -3.78 4.49
N GLY A 127 -11.11 -4.44 4.04
CA GLY A 127 -11.20 -5.66 3.23
C GLY A 127 -11.01 -5.49 1.73
N GLU A 128 -11.16 -4.28 1.21
CA GLU A 128 -10.84 -3.96 -0.20
C GLU A 128 -9.34 -4.09 -0.50
N THR A 129 -8.47 -3.79 0.47
CA THR A 129 -7.02 -3.82 0.33
C THR A 129 -6.38 -4.73 1.37
N LEU A 130 -5.16 -5.19 1.07
CA LEU A 130 -4.36 -5.95 2.03
C LEU A 130 -3.89 -5.05 3.17
N GLU A 131 -3.88 -5.62 4.36
CA GLU A 131 -3.54 -4.95 5.61
C GLU A 131 -2.13 -5.37 6.04
N LEU A 132 -1.42 -4.43 6.69
CA LEU A 132 -0.11 -4.68 7.24
C LEU A 132 -0.23 -5.44 8.57
N GLU A 133 0.22 -6.69 8.60
CA GLU A 133 0.20 -7.56 9.77
C GLU A 133 1.59 -7.86 10.30
N ARG A 134 1.69 -8.14 11.60
CA ARG A 134 2.91 -8.64 12.24
C ARG A 134 2.81 -10.17 12.38
N LYS A 135 3.72 -10.93 11.77
CA LYS A 135 3.75 -12.39 11.84
C LYS A 135 3.92 -12.87 13.29
N ASN A 136 4.89 -12.27 13.99
CA ASN A 136 5.14 -12.52 15.39
C ASN A 136 4.60 -11.35 16.23
N SER A 137 3.48 -11.60 16.90
CA SER A 137 2.83 -10.63 17.80
C SER A 137 3.61 -10.41 19.10
N VAL A 138 4.44 -11.37 19.53
CA VAL A 138 5.26 -11.29 20.75
C VAL A 138 6.40 -10.30 20.59
N LEU A 139 7.08 -10.31 19.43
CA LEU A 139 8.09 -9.29 19.10
C LEU A 139 7.49 -7.88 19.07
N ASN A 140 6.18 -7.78 18.78
CA ASN A 140 5.37 -6.57 18.89
C ASN A 140 5.83 -5.38 18.02
N GLU A 141 6.83 -5.54 17.16
CA GLU A 141 7.35 -4.54 16.22
C GLU A 141 6.81 -4.70 14.79
N TYR A 142 6.78 -3.60 14.05
CA TYR A 142 6.61 -3.57 12.60
C TYR A 142 7.98 -3.37 11.96
N SER A 143 8.49 -4.40 11.30
CA SER A 143 9.77 -4.39 10.60
C SER A 143 9.66 -5.19 9.30
N GLU A 144 10.63 -5.01 8.39
CA GLU A 144 10.63 -5.74 7.11
C GLU A 144 10.56 -7.26 7.28
N LYS A 145 11.16 -7.78 8.36
CA LYS A 145 11.22 -9.20 8.70
C LYS A 145 9.95 -9.69 9.38
N ASN A 146 9.32 -8.86 10.21
CA ASN A 146 8.14 -9.22 10.99
C ASN A 146 6.82 -8.86 10.29
N CYS A 147 6.84 -8.11 9.20
CA CYS A 147 5.62 -7.67 8.52
C CYS A 147 5.32 -8.38 7.21
N GLU A 148 4.03 -8.64 7.00
CA GLU A 148 3.47 -9.13 5.75
C GLU A 148 2.15 -8.44 5.41
N PHE A 149 1.71 -8.58 4.15
CA PHE A 149 0.38 -8.15 3.71
C PHE A 149 -0.61 -9.29 3.79
N ILE A 150 -1.76 -9.06 4.41
CA ILE A 150 -2.81 -10.07 4.56
C ILE A 150 -4.19 -9.53 4.21
N CYS A 151 -5.09 -10.38 3.75
CA CYS A 151 -6.47 -9.97 3.52
C CYS A 151 -7.22 -9.82 4.85
N TYR A 152 -8.28 -9.01 4.83
CA TYR A 152 -9.12 -8.78 6.01
C TYR A 152 -9.74 -10.07 6.56
N PHE A 153 -10.10 -11.04 5.69
CA PHE A 153 -10.64 -12.32 6.14
C PHE A 153 -9.65 -13.08 7.01
N CYS A 154 -8.40 -13.22 6.56
CA CYS A 154 -7.36 -13.87 7.36
C CYS A 154 -7.04 -13.05 8.61
N ASN A 155 -6.93 -11.73 8.52
CA ASN A 155 -6.62 -10.89 9.69
C ASN A 155 -7.69 -11.03 10.78
N ASN A 156 -8.96 -10.89 10.39
CA ASN A 156 -10.08 -10.93 11.32
C ASN A 156 -10.34 -12.34 11.86
N HIS A 157 -10.06 -13.38 11.08
CA HIS A 157 -10.25 -14.77 11.52
C HIS A 157 -9.12 -15.26 12.41
N LYS A 158 -7.86 -14.97 12.07
CA LYS A 158 -6.70 -15.45 12.84
C LYS A 158 -6.73 -14.91 14.28
N SER A 159 -7.08 -13.63 14.44
CA SER A 159 -6.98 -12.93 15.74
C SER A 159 -5.57 -13.07 16.33
N ASP A 160 -5.45 -12.78 17.62
CA ASP A 160 -4.37 -13.14 18.52
C ASP A 160 -4.42 -14.58 19.04
N ILE A 161 -5.44 -15.37 18.64
CA ILE A 161 -5.72 -16.71 19.17
C ILE A 161 -5.06 -17.81 18.33
N ILE A 162 -5.13 -17.71 17.00
CA ILE A 162 -4.71 -18.79 16.10
C ILE A 162 -3.24 -18.55 15.70
N SER A 163 -2.41 -19.58 15.84
CA SER A 163 -1.01 -19.54 15.39
C SER A 163 -0.93 -19.39 13.86
N GLU A 164 0.17 -18.84 13.35
CA GLU A 164 0.39 -18.79 11.89
C GLU A 164 0.33 -20.19 11.25
N PRO A 165 1.03 -21.21 11.77
CA PRO A 165 0.96 -22.57 11.23
C PRO A 165 -0.44 -23.16 11.21
N ASP A 166 -1.22 -22.98 12.29
CA ASP A 166 -2.59 -23.48 12.34
C ASP A 166 -3.51 -22.72 11.39
N HIS A 167 -3.31 -21.41 11.25
CA HIS A 167 -4.11 -20.62 10.32
C HIS A 167 -3.91 -21.07 8.87
N ILE A 168 -2.66 -21.31 8.48
CA ILE A 168 -2.30 -21.82 7.15
C ILE A 168 -2.88 -23.23 6.95
N LYS A 169 -2.66 -24.12 7.93
CA LYS A 169 -3.05 -25.54 7.82
C LYS A 169 -4.56 -25.74 7.71
N TYR A 170 -5.34 -25.06 8.55
CA TYR A 170 -6.76 -25.37 8.71
C TYR A 170 -7.70 -24.40 8.01
N PHE A 171 -7.31 -23.14 7.77
CA PHE A 171 -8.26 -22.11 7.36
C PHE A 171 -7.90 -21.40 6.06
N ALA A 172 -6.62 -21.16 5.79
CA ALA A 172 -6.17 -20.34 4.67
C ALA A 172 -6.71 -20.82 3.31
N ASN A 173 -6.68 -22.13 3.05
CA ASN A 173 -7.18 -22.71 1.80
C ASN A 173 -8.69 -22.52 1.63
N ALA A 174 -9.48 -22.69 2.70
CA ALA A 174 -10.92 -22.47 2.65
C ALA A 174 -11.27 -21.00 2.42
N ILE A 175 -10.54 -20.08 3.05
CA ILE A 175 -10.68 -18.62 2.83
C ILE A 175 -10.34 -18.27 1.38
N LYS A 176 -9.24 -18.82 0.84
CA LYS A 176 -8.86 -18.61 -0.57
C LYS A 176 -9.98 -19.05 -1.50
N LYS A 177 -10.48 -20.27 -1.31
CA LYS A 177 -11.55 -20.83 -2.11
C LYS A 177 -12.80 -19.94 -2.08
N TYR A 178 -13.21 -19.47 -0.90
CA TYR A 178 -14.34 -18.55 -0.79
C TYR A 178 -14.15 -17.27 -1.60
N ILE A 179 -12.96 -16.66 -1.54
CA ILE A 179 -12.64 -15.44 -2.29
C ILE A 179 -12.68 -15.70 -3.79
N ASP A 180 -12.08 -16.81 -4.25
CA ASP A 180 -12.05 -17.17 -5.67
C ASP A 180 -13.45 -17.47 -6.21
N ASP A 181 -14.24 -18.29 -5.50
CA ASP A 181 -15.62 -18.60 -5.87
C ASP A 181 -16.48 -17.33 -5.99
N LYS A 182 -16.31 -16.38 -5.05
CA LYS A 182 -17.02 -15.10 -5.11
C LYS A 182 -16.55 -14.23 -6.26
N TYR A 183 -15.27 -14.25 -6.57
CA TYR A 183 -14.74 -13.51 -7.69
C TYR A 183 -15.28 -14.05 -9.03
N GLU A 184 -15.38 -15.37 -9.16
CA GLU A 184 -16.01 -16.02 -10.32
C GLU A 184 -17.53 -15.71 -10.40
N GLU A 185 -18.23 -15.70 -9.28
CA GLU A 185 -19.65 -15.30 -9.21
C GLU A 185 -19.83 -13.87 -9.73
N LEU A 186 -18.98 -12.93 -9.30
CA LEU A 186 -18.99 -11.55 -9.76
C LEU A 186 -18.78 -11.48 -11.28
N GLN A 187 -17.75 -12.17 -11.80
CA GLN A 187 -17.45 -12.16 -13.24
C GLN A 187 -18.59 -12.69 -14.12
N LYS A 188 -19.40 -13.62 -13.60
CA LYS A 188 -20.58 -14.14 -14.32
C LYS A 188 -21.74 -13.15 -14.35
N LYS A 189 -21.85 -12.24 -13.38
CA LYS A 189 -22.90 -11.21 -13.33
C LYS A 189 -22.61 -10.01 -14.24
N THR A 190 -21.33 -9.77 -14.52
CA THR A 190 -20.88 -8.65 -15.37
C THR A 190 -20.77 -9.04 -16.85
N LYS A 191 -21.09 -10.28 -17.21
CA LYS A 191 -21.24 -10.75 -18.60
C LYS A 191 -22.70 -10.65 -19.01
#